data_AF-A0A534JGL6-F1
#
_entry.id   AF-A0A534JGL6-F1
#
_cell.length_a   1.000
_cell.length_b   1.000
_cell.length_c   1.000
_cell.angle_alpha   90.00
_cell.angle_beta   90.00
_cell.angle_gamma   90.00
#
_symmetry.space_group_name_H-M   'P 1'
#
loop_
_entity.id
_entity.type
_entity.pdbx_description
1 polymer ?
#
loop_
_entity_poly.entity_id
_entity_poly.type
_entity_poly.pdbx_seq_one_letter_code
_entity_poly.pdbx_strand_id
1 'polypeptide(L)'
;PETAILIHDPPEEIARKVERAFCPPKDTEDNFVTEVARLILLPKGPLKVERPAKFGGDVTYDDFEGLAKAYRSGELHPKDLKAAVSQALADRLAPVREYFRARPENLDALRKILAA
;
A
#
# COMPACT_ATOMS: atom_id res chain seq x y z
N PRO A 1 -9.79 1.32 -13.44
CA PRO A 1 -8.67 0.47 -13.94
C PRO A 1 -8.25 -0.53 -12.85
N GLU A 2 -7.90 -1.76 -13.24
CA GLU A 2 -7.55 -2.82 -12.28
C GLU A 2 -6.08 -2.83 -11.87
N THR A 3 -5.19 -2.30 -12.71
CA THR A 3 -3.72 -2.34 -12.52
C THR A 3 -3.13 -1.09 -11.90
N ALA A 4 -3.97 -0.14 -11.45
CA ALA A 4 -3.53 1.13 -10.88
C ALA A 4 -4.34 1.50 -9.64
N ILE A 5 -3.63 1.96 -8.60
CA ILE A 5 -4.23 2.60 -7.42
C ILE A 5 -4.41 4.08 -7.74
N LEU A 6 -5.66 4.54 -7.68
CA LEU A 6 -6.00 5.93 -7.91
C LEU A 6 -5.98 6.69 -6.58
N ILE A 7 -5.61 7.97 -6.63
CA ILE A 7 -5.50 8.82 -5.44
C ILE A 7 -6.84 9.00 -4.69
N HIS A 8 -7.95 8.71 -5.34
CA HIS A 8 -9.31 8.80 -4.81
C HIS A 8 -9.97 7.43 -4.62
N ASP A 9 -9.24 6.32 -4.81
CA ASP A 9 -9.76 4.99 -4.50
C ASP A 9 -10.11 4.91 -3.01
N PRO A 10 -11.28 4.34 -2.66
CA PRO A 10 -11.62 4.10 -1.27
C PRO A 10 -10.75 2.97 -0.69
N PRO A 11 -10.60 2.87 0.65
CA PRO A 11 -9.71 1.90 1.30
C PRO A 11 -9.93 0.45 0.84
N GLU A 12 -11.17 0.04 0.64
CA GLU A 12 -11.54 -1.30 0.17
C GLU A 12 -11.03 -1.60 -1.24
N GLU A 13 -11.02 -0.62 -2.14
CA GLU A 13 -10.50 -0.78 -3.50
C GLU A 13 -8.97 -0.80 -3.51
N ILE A 14 -8.32 0.01 -2.66
CA ILE A 14 -6.87 -0.04 -2.46
C ILE A 14 -6.47 -1.44 -1.99
N ALA A 15 -7.13 -1.95 -0.94
CA ALA A 15 -6.86 -3.27 -0.41
C ALA A 15 -7.08 -4.38 -1.46
N ARG A 16 -8.18 -4.32 -2.22
CA ARG A 16 -8.46 -5.28 -3.30
C ARG A 16 -7.35 -5.28 -4.37
N LYS A 17 -6.88 -4.11 -4.78
CA LYS A 17 -5.85 -3.96 -5.83
C LYS A 17 -4.48 -4.42 -5.34
N VAL A 18 -4.08 -4.05 -4.13
CA VAL A 18 -2.81 -4.50 -3.52
C VAL A 18 -2.84 -6.00 -3.26
N GLU A 19 -3.97 -6.56 -2.82
CA GLU A 19 -4.13 -8.00 -2.62
C GLU A 19 -3.87 -8.78 -3.93
N ARG A 20 -4.31 -8.24 -5.07
CA ARG A 20 -4.08 -8.82 -6.41
C ARG A 20 -2.70 -8.50 -7.00
N ALA A 21 -1.96 -7.57 -6.42
CA ALA A 21 -0.68 -7.15 -6.96
C ALA A 21 0.36 -8.28 -6.92
N PHE A 22 1.26 -8.28 -7.89
CA PHE A 22 2.40 -9.19 -7.94
C PHE A 22 3.30 -8.99 -6.72
N CYS A 23 3.52 -10.05 -5.95
CA CYS A 23 4.28 -10.03 -4.70
C CYS A 23 4.82 -11.44 -4.39
N PRO A 24 5.75 -11.97 -5.21
CA PRO A 24 6.34 -13.28 -4.99
C PRO A 24 7.02 -13.36 -3.62
N PRO A 25 6.92 -14.49 -2.90
CA PRO A 25 7.53 -14.66 -1.58
C PRO A 25 9.05 -14.60 -1.68
N LYS A 26 9.68 -13.89 -0.73
CA LYS A 26 11.14 -13.74 -0.59
C LYS A 26 11.85 -13.03 -1.75
N ASP A 27 11.09 -12.45 -2.68
CA ASP A 27 11.64 -11.77 -3.85
C ASP A 27 11.19 -10.30 -3.88
N THR A 28 12.17 -9.41 -3.97
CA THR A 28 11.97 -7.95 -3.98
C THR A 28 12.21 -7.36 -5.37
N GLU A 29 12.71 -8.13 -6.32
CA GLU A 29 12.98 -7.67 -7.69
C GLU A 29 11.67 -7.63 -8.47
N ASP A 30 11.41 -6.51 -9.16
CA ASP A 30 10.16 -6.25 -9.88
C ASP A 30 8.87 -6.52 -9.07
N ASN A 31 8.96 -6.43 -7.74
CA ASN A 31 7.84 -6.66 -6.84
C ASN A 31 7.15 -5.34 -6.51
N PHE A 32 5.94 -5.17 -7.06
CA PHE A 32 5.14 -3.95 -6.91
C PHE A 32 4.97 -3.54 -5.44
N VAL A 33 4.70 -4.49 -4.55
CA VAL A 33 4.36 -4.18 -3.16
C VAL A 33 5.59 -3.67 -2.41
N THR A 34 6.76 -4.29 -2.62
CA THR A 34 8.02 -3.83 -2.03
C THR A 34 8.47 -2.49 -2.61
N GLU A 35 8.25 -2.25 -3.90
CA GLU A 35 8.56 -0.98 -4.55
C GLU A 35 7.67 0.16 -4.04
N VAL A 36 6.38 -0.08 -3.81
CA VAL A 36 5.50 0.91 -3.17
C VAL A 36 5.99 1.24 -1.76
N ALA A 37 6.37 0.23 -0.96
CA ALA A 37 6.96 0.47 0.34
C ALA A 37 8.22 1.35 0.24
N ARG A 38 9.14 1.00 -0.67
CA ARG A 38 10.43 1.69 -0.89
C ARG A 38 10.28 3.13 -1.37
N LEU A 39 9.44 3.36 -2.37
CA LEU A 39 9.40 4.62 -3.12
C LEU A 39 8.35 5.60 -2.61
N ILE A 40 7.29 5.11 -1.97
CA ILE A 40 6.13 5.93 -1.60
C ILE A 40 5.99 6.04 -0.09
N LEU A 41 6.00 4.92 0.62
CA LEU A 41 5.64 4.88 2.03
C LEU A 41 6.82 5.25 2.94
N LEU A 42 7.93 4.52 2.84
CA LEU A 42 9.12 4.72 3.70
C LEU A 42 9.73 6.12 3.61
N PRO A 43 9.76 6.80 2.44
CA PRO A 43 10.21 8.20 2.37
C PRO A 43 9.31 9.19 3.12
N LYS A 44 8.13 8.76 3.58
CA LYS A 44 7.16 9.58 4.33
C LYS A 44 6.99 9.15 5.78
N GLY A 45 7.68 8.10 6.22
CA GLY A 45 7.65 7.61 7.60
C GLY A 45 7.79 6.09 7.69
N PRO A 46 7.92 5.56 8.91
CA PRO A 46 8.09 4.13 9.13
C PRO A 46 6.84 3.33 8.71
N LEU A 47 7.05 2.13 8.20
CA LEU A 47 5.98 1.20 7.85
C LEU A 47 5.71 0.23 9.00
N LYS A 48 4.52 0.33 9.60
CA LYS A 48 4.05 -0.61 10.61
C LYS A 48 3.40 -1.82 9.94
N VAL A 49 3.81 -3.01 10.35
CA VAL A 49 3.18 -4.28 10.00
C VAL A 49 2.55 -4.87 11.25
N GLU A 50 1.22 -4.89 11.29
CA GLU A 50 0.45 -5.48 12.39
C GLU A 50 0.17 -6.95 12.09
N ARG A 51 0.58 -7.84 12.99
CA ARG A 51 0.38 -9.28 12.81
C ARG A 51 0.31 -9.99 14.16
N PRO A 52 -0.50 -11.07 14.28
CA PRO A 52 -0.61 -11.83 15.51
C PRO A 52 0.75 -12.29 16.07
N ALA A 53 0.89 -12.33 17.40
CA ALA A 53 2.14 -12.75 18.08
C ALA A 53 2.67 -14.12 17.60
N LYS A 54 1.78 -15.05 17.27
CA LYS A 54 2.14 -16.38 16.71
C LYS A 54 2.82 -16.33 15.34
N PHE A 55 2.79 -15.19 14.66
CA PHE A 55 3.42 -14.93 13.36
C PHE A 55 4.55 -13.88 13.44
N GLY A 56 5.09 -13.64 14.65
CA GLY A 56 6.20 -12.71 14.88
C GLY A 56 5.80 -11.39 15.55
N GLY A 57 4.50 -11.13 15.72
CA GLY A 57 4.02 -9.90 16.36
C GLY A 57 4.20 -8.64 15.51
N ASP A 58 3.64 -7.54 15.99
CA ASP A 58 3.77 -6.23 15.37
C ASP A 58 5.24 -5.85 15.20
N VAL A 59 5.58 -5.35 14.02
CA VAL A 59 6.93 -4.89 13.69
C VAL A 59 6.86 -3.58 12.93
N THR A 60 7.85 -2.72 13.12
CA THR A 60 7.96 -1.45 12.40
C THR A 60 9.28 -1.43 11.64
N TYR A 61 9.24 -1.04 10.37
CA TYR A 61 10.40 -0.87 9.53
C TYR A 61 10.63 0.61 9.25
N ASP A 62 11.78 1.15 9.65
CA ASP A 62 12.16 2.55 9.45
C ASP A 62 12.77 2.80 8.06
N ASP A 63 13.32 1.76 7.43
CA ASP A 63 13.95 1.82 6.12
C ASP A 63 13.64 0.58 5.25
N PHE A 64 14.01 0.67 3.97
CA PHE A 64 13.76 -0.40 3.02
C PHE A 64 14.72 -1.58 3.20
N GLU A 65 15.92 -1.35 3.72
CA GLU A 65 16.92 -2.41 3.90
C GLU A 65 16.43 -3.43 4.94
N GLY A 66 15.94 -2.95 6.08
CA GLY A 66 15.34 -3.78 7.12
C GLY A 66 14.12 -4.56 6.63
N LEU A 67 13.22 -3.88 5.90
CA LEU A 67 12.04 -4.51 5.30
C LEU A 67 12.43 -5.59 4.28
N ALA A 68 13.35 -5.27 3.36
CA ALA A 68 13.80 -6.19 2.31
C ALA A 68 14.51 -7.40 2.90
N LYS A 69 15.32 -7.21 3.95
CA LYS A 69 15.98 -8.31 4.67
C LYS A 69 14.95 -9.26 5.29
N ALA A 70 13.97 -8.74 6.02
CA ALA A 70 12.91 -9.55 6.64
C ALA A 70 12.05 -10.27 5.59
N TYR A 71 11.78 -9.62 4.46
CA TYR A 71 11.00 -10.22 3.38
C TYR A 71 11.77 -11.35 2.67
N ARG A 72 13.03 -11.12 2.29
CA ARG A 72 13.90 -12.12 1.62
C ARG A 72 14.22 -13.32 2.51
N SER A 73 14.36 -13.12 3.82
CA SER A 73 14.55 -14.23 4.77
C SER A 73 13.30 -15.09 4.93
N GLY A 74 12.12 -14.54 4.62
CA GLY A 74 10.81 -15.15 4.85
C GLY A 74 10.23 -14.89 6.24
N GLU A 75 10.88 -14.04 7.03
CA GLU A 75 10.35 -13.59 8.32
C GLU A 75 9.08 -12.74 8.14
N LEU A 76 9.01 -11.96 7.06
CA LEU A 76 7.82 -11.21 6.67
C LEU A 76 7.10 -11.92 5.51
N HIS A 77 5.87 -12.34 5.76
CA HIS A 77 5.06 -13.03 4.76
C HIS A 77 4.42 -12.04 3.76
N PRO A 78 4.24 -12.40 2.46
CA PRO A 78 3.59 -11.55 1.45
C PRO A 78 2.23 -10.98 1.89
N LYS A 79 1.42 -11.80 2.56
CA LYS A 79 0.10 -11.39 3.06
C LYS A 79 0.20 -10.24 4.07
N ASP A 80 1.14 -10.32 5.00
CA ASP A 80 1.31 -9.30 6.05
C ASP A 80 1.85 -8.00 5.44
N LEU A 81 2.81 -8.12 4.50
CA LEU A 81 3.34 -6.98 3.76
C LEU A 81 2.23 -6.29 2.94
N LYS A 82 1.41 -7.04 2.20
CA LYS A 82 0.28 -6.52 1.43
C LYS A 82 -0.72 -5.79 2.31
N ALA A 83 -1.08 -6.37 3.46
CA ALA A 83 -2.00 -5.74 4.40
C ALA A 83 -1.44 -4.41 4.92
N ALA A 84 -0.17 -4.39 5.35
CA ALA A 84 0.50 -3.18 5.83
C ALA A 84 0.58 -2.08 4.76
N VAL A 85 0.99 -2.44 3.54
CA VAL A 85 1.08 -1.49 2.41
C VAL A 85 -0.30 -0.95 2.04
N SER A 86 -1.33 -1.81 2.02
CA SER A 86 -2.71 -1.38 1.74
C SER A 86 -3.21 -0.35 2.75
N GLN A 87 -3.03 -0.64 4.03
CA GLN A 87 -3.44 0.24 5.12
C GLN A 87 -2.68 1.57 5.06
N ALA A 88 -1.36 1.52 4.94
CA ALA A 88 -0.53 2.72 4.88
C ALA A 88 -0.85 3.61 3.66
N LEU A 89 -1.14 3.02 2.48
CA LEU A 89 -1.61 3.76 1.32
C LEU A 89 -2.99 4.38 1.57
N ALA A 90 -3.92 3.62 2.15
CA ALA A 90 -5.25 4.11 2.47
C ALA A 90 -5.18 5.33 3.40
N ASP A 91 -4.36 5.27 4.45
CA ASP A 91 -4.15 6.38 5.39
C ASP A 91 -3.49 7.58 4.72
N ARG A 92 -2.45 7.33 3.90
CA ARG A 92 -1.75 8.40 3.17
C ARG A 92 -2.64 9.14 2.18
N LEU A 93 -3.57 8.44 1.55
CA LEU A 93 -4.53 9.00 0.60
C LEU A 93 -5.81 9.55 1.26
N ALA A 94 -5.98 9.38 2.56
CA ALA A 94 -7.17 9.88 3.27
C ALA A 94 -7.43 11.38 3.05
N PRO A 95 -6.43 12.29 3.11
CA PRO A 95 -6.68 13.72 2.87
C PRO A 95 -7.24 14.03 1.47
N VAL A 96 -6.86 13.23 0.45
CA VAL A 96 -7.38 13.40 -0.91
C VAL A 96 -8.85 12.99 -0.98
N ARG A 97 -9.22 11.88 -0.32
CA ARG A 97 -10.62 11.46 -0.23
C ARG A 97 -11.47 12.48 0.53
N GLU A 98 -10.95 13.03 1.63
CA GLU A 98 -11.65 14.08 2.38
C GLU A 98 -11.82 15.36 1.54
N TYR A 99 -10.80 15.74 0.75
CA TYR A 99 -10.91 16.85 -0.20
C TYR A 99 -12.06 16.64 -1.20
N PHE A 100 -12.14 15.45 -1.83
CA PHE A 100 -13.19 15.16 -2.80
C PHE A 100 -14.56 14.99 -2.17
N ARG A 101 -14.65 14.51 -0.92
CA ARG A 101 -15.92 14.47 -0.18
C ARG A 101 -16.46 15.86 0.10
N ALA A 102 -15.59 16.81 0.44
CA ALA A 102 -15.95 18.21 0.65
C ALA A 102 -16.25 18.97 -0.66
N ARG A 103 -15.76 18.48 -1.79
CA ARG A 103 -15.87 19.10 -3.13
C ARG A 103 -16.19 18.05 -4.20
N PRO A 104 -17.39 17.46 -4.17
CA PRO A 104 -17.77 16.36 -5.07
C PRO A 104 -17.70 16.74 -6.55
N GLU A 105 -17.91 18.02 -6.89
CA GLU A 105 -17.83 18.55 -8.25
C GLU A 105 -16.45 18.33 -8.89
N ASN A 106 -15.38 18.36 -8.09
CA ASN A 106 -14.03 18.12 -8.58
C ASN A 106 -13.80 16.63 -8.91
N LEU A 107 -14.40 15.73 -8.13
CA LEU A 107 -14.32 14.29 -8.40
C LEU A 107 -15.11 13.96 -9.67
N ASP A 108 -16.27 14.58 -9.86
CA ASP A 108 -17.08 14.39 -11.06
C ASP A 108 -16.39 14.94 -12.31
N ALA A 109 -15.73 16.10 -12.21
CA ALA A 109 -14.90 16.64 -13.29
C ALA A 109 -13.75 15.68 -13.64
N LEU A 110 -13.04 15.16 -12.63
CA LEU A 110 -11.98 14.16 -12.84
C LEU A 110 -12.51 12.90 -13.54
N ARG A 111 -13.65 12.37 -13.11
CA ARG A 111 -14.27 11.16 -13.70
C ARG A 111 -14.63 11.36 -15.17
N LYS A 112 -15.13 12.55 -15.55
CA LYS A 112 -15.41 12.88 -16.95
C LYS A 112 -14.16 12.88 -17.81
N ILE A 113 -13.02 13.36 -17.28
CA ILE A 113 -11.73 13.33 -17.99
C ILE A 113 -11.22 11.90 -18.14
N LEU A 114 -11.34 11.06 -17.11
CA LEU A 114 -10.86 9.67 -17.13
C LEU A 114 -11.74 8.73 -18.00
N ALA A 115 -12.97 9.13 -18.30
CA ALA A 115 -13.90 8.38 -19.14
C ALA A 115 -13.85 8.81 -20.63
N ALA A 116 -13.14 9.89 -20.95
CA ALA A 116 -12.88 10.37 -22.31
C ALA A 116 -11.63 9.68 -22.88
#